data_AF-A0AAP5WDP9-F1
#
_entry.id   AF-A0AAP5WDP9-F1
#
_cell.length_a   1.000
_cell.length_b   1.000
_cell.length_c   1.000
_cell.angle_alpha   90.00
_cell.angle_beta   90.00
_cell.angle_gamma   90.00
#
_symmetry.space_group_name_H-M   'P 1'
#
loop_
_entity.id
_entity.type
_entity.pdbx_description
1 polymer ?
#
loop_
_entity_poly.entity_id
_entity_poly.type
_entity_poly.pdbx_seq_one_letter_code
_entity_poly.pdbx_strand_id
1 'polypeptide(L)'
;MHFVDASIGGKEHHNVAKITKIVELTLNIVDAHLPNPDTDSLSYSRFIRHIQYLAIRLLDNVDAETEIDNDIKDLVFKKYPIELKIAKNIKTELYKEFNLSIGNSELMYITMHLVRLLKVGSDNNET
;
A
#
# COMPACT_ATOMS: atom_id res chain seq x y z
N MET A 1 8.17 35.36 35.74
CA MET A 1 7.45 34.21 35.19
C MET A 1 8.48 33.16 34.84
N HIS A 2 8.51 32.07 35.60
CA HIS A 2 9.47 30.97 35.44
C HIS A 2 8.65 29.71 35.10
N PHE A 3 9.18 28.93 34.13
CA PHE A 3 8.76 27.58 33.70
C PHE A 3 7.44 27.51 32.89
N VAL A 4 7.35 26.73 31.81
CA VAL A 4 7.76 25.32 31.67
C VAL A 4 8.22 25.00 30.24
N ASP A 5 9.43 24.45 30.11
CA ASP A 5 9.84 23.59 28.99
C ASP A 5 8.93 22.35 29.00
N ALA A 6 8.02 22.26 28.04
CA ALA A 6 7.15 21.10 27.87
C ALA A 6 7.71 20.20 26.76
N SER A 7 8.85 19.60 27.06
CA SER A 7 9.15 18.25 26.59
C SER A 7 8.12 17.29 27.22
N ILE A 8 6.90 17.27 26.68
CA ILE A 8 5.82 16.35 27.06
C ILE A 8 5.36 15.62 25.80
N GLY A 9 5.68 14.32 25.76
CA GLY A 9 5.48 13.43 24.63
C GLY A 9 4.06 13.40 24.07
N GLY A 10 3.96 13.80 22.80
CA GLY A 10 2.84 13.52 21.93
C GLY A 10 3.39 12.78 20.72
N LYS A 11 2.77 11.65 20.39
CA LYS A 11 2.96 10.78 19.21
C LYS A 11 3.63 11.49 18.03
N GLU A 12 4.66 10.89 17.42
CA GLU A 12 5.29 11.40 16.19
C GLU A 12 4.18 11.91 15.26
N HIS A 13 4.15 13.21 14.96
CA HIS A 13 3.34 13.69 13.85
C HIS A 13 3.94 13.02 12.60
N HIS A 14 3.24 12.04 12.04
CA HIS A 14 3.68 11.39 10.82
C HIS A 14 3.98 12.45 9.79
N ASN A 15 5.25 12.57 9.47
CA ASN A 15 5.68 13.59 8.53
C ASN A 15 5.04 13.24 7.18
N VAL A 16 4.26 14.16 6.61
CA VAL A 16 3.67 14.04 5.27
C VAL A 16 4.71 13.59 4.25
N ALA A 17 5.98 13.94 4.44
CA ALA A 17 7.10 13.46 3.66
C ALA A 17 7.30 11.93 3.72
N LYS A 18 7.16 11.28 4.88
CA LYS A 18 7.25 9.80 5.00
C LYS A 18 6.12 9.12 4.23
N ILE A 19 4.89 9.61 4.37
CA ILE A 19 3.72 9.07 3.66
C ILE A 19 3.91 9.22 2.14
N THR A 20 4.37 10.38 1.70
CA THR A 20 4.64 10.66 0.27
C THR A 20 5.68 9.69 -0.27
N LYS A 21 6.80 9.47 0.45
CA LYS A 21 7.83 8.50 0.04
C LYS A 21 7.32 7.07 -0.05
N ILE A 22 6.43 6.65 0.86
CA ILE A 22 5.81 5.32 0.81
C ILE A 22 4.94 5.16 -0.45
N VAL A 23 4.15 6.18 -0.78
CA VAL A 23 3.33 6.19 -2.00
C VAL A 23 4.21 6.15 -3.25
N GLU A 24 5.26 6.98 -3.30
CA GLU A 24 6.22 7.02 -4.42
C GLU A 24 6.94 5.69 -4.59
N LEU A 25 7.48 5.10 -3.52
CA LEU A 25 8.12 3.77 -3.55
C LEU A 25 7.15 2.72 -4.11
N THR A 26 5.92 2.72 -3.62
CA THR A 26 4.89 1.76 -4.05
C THR A 26 4.59 1.94 -5.54
N LEU A 27 4.41 3.17 -6.00
CA LEU A 27 4.17 3.48 -7.41
C LEU A 27 5.33 3.08 -8.31
N ASN A 28 6.57 3.37 -7.92
CA ASN A 28 7.77 2.97 -8.68
C ASN A 28 7.83 1.45 -8.91
N ILE A 29 7.42 0.65 -7.92
CA ILE A 29 7.35 -0.81 -8.05
C ILE A 29 6.24 -1.24 -9.02
N VAL A 30 5.09 -0.56 -8.98
CA VAL A 30 3.95 -0.84 -9.85
C VAL A 30 4.21 -0.41 -11.28
N ASP A 31 4.83 0.75 -11.50
CA ASP A 31 5.12 1.33 -12.83
C ASP A 31 6.07 0.43 -13.64
N ALA A 32 6.96 -0.31 -12.97
CA ALA A 32 7.79 -1.33 -13.62
C ALA A 32 6.98 -2.48 -14.26
N HIS A 33 5.71 -2.63 -13.87
CA HIS A 33 4.78 -3.65 -14.37
C HIS A 33 3.58 -3.06 -15.13
N LEU A 34 3.37 -1.74 -15.06
CA LEU A 34 2.29 -1.01 -15.72
C LEU A 34 2.84 0.29 -16.32
N PRO A 35 3.39 0.25 -17.55
CA PRO A 35 3.82 1.47 -18.21
C PRO A 35 2.60 2.33 -18.57
N ASN A 36 2.58 3.57 -18.06
CA ASN A 36 1.51 4.56 -18.26
C ASN A 36 0.15 4.17 -17.65
N PRO A 37 0.04 4.06 -16.30
CA PRO A 37 -1.26 3.88 -15.67
C PRO A 37 -2.19 5.05 -15.98
N ASP A 38 -3.48 4.78 -16.18
CA ASP A 38 -4.51 5.82 -16.23
C ASP A 38 -4.69 6.42 -14.82
N THR A 39 -4.01 7.54 -14.58
CA THR A 39 -4.00 8.25 -13.31
C THR A 39 -5.33 8.90 -12.95
N ASP A 40 -6.20 9.11 -13.94
CA ASP A 40 -7.53 9.69 -13.77
C ASP A 40 -8.59 8.62 -13.47
N SER A 41 -8.24 7.34 -13.61
CA SER A 41 -9.14 6.23 -13.32
C SER A 41 -9.51 6.13 -11.83
N LEU A 42 -10.76 5.70 -11.58
CA LEU A 42 -11.23 5.40 -10.24
C LEU A 42 -10.40 4.31 -9.53
N SER A 43 -9.90 3.34 -10.30
CA SER A 43 -9.03 2.28 -9.78
C SER A 43 -7.71 2.84 -9.24
N TYR A 44 -7.08 3.75 -9.99
CA TYR A 44 -5.85 4.43 -9.58
C TYR A 44 -6.06 5.27 -8.33
N SER A 45 -7.08 6.13 -8.34
CA SER A 45 -7.42 6.96 -7.16
C SER A 45 -7.67 6.13 -5.90
N ARG A 46 -8.40 5.00 -6.02
CA ARG A 46 -8.66 4.09 -4.90
C ARG A 46 -7.39 3.40 -4.40
N PHE A 47 -6.49 3.01 -5.30
CA PHE A 47 -5.22 2.40 -4.92
C PHE A 47 -4.35 3.39 -4.14
N ILE A 48 -4.14 4.60 -4.65
CA ILE A 48 -3.36 5.63 -3.95
C ILE A 48 -3.93 5.91 -2.57
N ARG A 49 -5.26 6.08 -2.46
CA ARG A 49 -5.92 6.30 -1.17
C ARG A 49 -5.70 5.14 -0.20
N HIS A 50 -5.77 3.90 -0.68
CA HIS A 50 -5.52 2.72 0.15
C HIS A 50 -4.07 2.74 0.68
N ILE A 51 -3.09 3.00 -0.18
CA ILE A 51 -1.67 3.07 0.23
C ILE A 51 -1.43 4.23 1.22
N GLN A 52 -2.02 5.41 0.99
CA GLN A 52 -1.92 6.54 1.91
C GLN A 52 -2.50 6.20 3.30
N TYR A 53 -3.68 5.59 3.35
CA TYR A 53 -4.32 5.22 4.61
C TYR A 53 -3.56 4.10 5.33
N LEU A 54 -3.08 3.10 4.59
CA LEU A 54 -2.23 2.04 5.10
C LEU A 54 -0.92 2.61 5.69
N ALA A 55 -0.26 3.52 4.98
CA ALA A 55 0.97 4.18 5.44
C ALA A 55 0.75 4.92 6.77
N ILE A 56 -0.35 5.66 6.91
CA ILE A 56 -0.72 6.34 8.16
C ILE A 56 -0.85 5.31 9.29
N ARG A 57 -1.65 4.26 9.08
CA ARG A 57 -1.89 3.21 10.10
C ARG A 57 -0.63 2.47 10.52
N LEU A 58 0.22 2.11 9.57
CA LEU A 58 1.48 1.40 9.81
C LEU A 58 2.46 2.24 10.61
N LEU A 59 2.64 3.51 10.23
CA LEU A 59 3.49 4.45 10.96
C LEU A 59 2.94 4.74 12.37
N ASP A 60 1.61 4.66 12.56
CA ASP A 60 0.97 4.90 13.86
C ASP A 60 1.08 3.68 14.78
N ASN A 61 1.56 2.53 14.26
CA ASN A 61 1.50 1.22 14.91
C ASN A 61 0.07 0.83 15.32
N VAL A 62 -0.92 1.28 14.55
CA VAL A 62 -2.36 0.98 14.76
C VAL A 62 -2.85 -0.03 13.73
N ASP A 63 -1.93 -0.73 13.05
CA ASP A 63 -2.30 -1.82 12.15
C ASP A 63 -2.71 -3.04 12.97
N ALA A 64 -3.98 -3.08 13.36
CA ALA A 64 -4.62 -4.30 13.80
C ALA A 64 -4.83 -5.18 12.56
N GLU A 65 -4.20 -6.36 12.52
CA GLU A 65 -4.51 -7.35 11.50
C GLU A 65 -6.01 -7.62 11.52
N THR A 66 -6.69 -7.23 10.44
CA THR A 66 -8.10 -7.60 10.28
C THR A 66 -8.12 -9.09 9.99
N GLU A 67 -8.82 -9.88 10.79
CA GLU A 67 -9.03 -11.29 10.49
C GLU A 67 -9.73 -11.41 9.13
N ILE A 68 -9.10 -12.16 8.23
CA ILE A 68 -9.66 -12.51 6.93
C ILE A 68 -9.76 -14.03 6.88
N ASP A 69 -10.85 -14.50 6.28
CA ASP A 69 -11.04 -15.90 5.96
C ASP A 69 -9.86 -16.43 5.13
N ASN A 70 -9.18 -17.44 5.67
CA ASN A 70 -7.99 -18.02 5.06
C ASN A 70 -8.27 -18.63 3.68
N ASP A 71 -9.46 -19.22 3.47
CA ASP A 71 -9.82 -19.83 2.20
C ASP A 71 -10.00 -18.77 1.11
N ILE A 72 -10.58 -17.62 1.47
CA ILE A 72 -10.72 -16.48 0.55
C ILE A 72 -9.35 -15.94 0.17
N LYS A 73 -8.47 -15.74 1.17
CA LYS A 73 -7.11 -15.27 0.94
C LYS A 73 -6.33 -16.23 0.03
N ASP A 74 -6.36 -17.52 0.30
CA ASP A 74 -5.64 -18.52 -0.47
C ASP A 74 -6.18 -18.62 -1.90
N LEU A 75 -7.49 -18.48 -2.09
CA LEU A 75 -8.11 -18.39 -3.40
C LEU A 75 -7.60 -17.18 -4.21
N VAL A 76 -7.55 -15.99 -3.59
CA VAL A 76 -7.02 -14.77 -4.22
C VAL A 76 -5.55 -14.95 -4.61
N PHE A 77 -4.74 -15.45 -3.69
CA PHE A 77 -3.31 -15.67 -3.91
C PHE A 77 -3.02 -16.69 -5.00
N LYS A 78 -3.84 -17.74 -5.10
CA LYS A 78 -3.73 -18.74 -6.17
C LYS A 78 -4.19 -18.18 -7.52
N LYS A 79 -5.22 -17.33 -7.53
CA LYS A 79 -5.82 -16.80 -8.76
C LYS A 79 -5.00 -15.69 -9.41
N TYR A 80 -4.27 -14.89 -8.61
CA TYR A 80 -3.55 -13.70 -9.08
C TYR A 80 -2.07 -13.74 -8.67
N PRO A 81 -1.28 -14.72 -9.17
CA PRO A 81 0.09 -14.93 -8.73
C PRO A 81 1.05 -13.80 -9.17
N ILE A 82 0.76 -13.10 -10.27
CA ILE A 82 1.58 -12.00 -10.78
C ILE A 82 1.42 -10.79 -9.86
N GLU A 83 0.18 -10.41 -9.57
CA GLU A 83 -0.17 -9.30 -8.70
C GLU A 83 0.28 -9.56 -7.27
N LEU A 84 0.15 -10.79 -6.79
CA LEU A 84 0.69 -11.20 -5.50
C LEU A 84 2.22 -11.02 -5.43
N LYS A 85 2.93 -11.33 -6.52
CA LYS A 85 4.39 -11.13 -6.56
C LYS A 85 4.75 -9.65 -6.43
N ILE A 86 4.02 -8.77 -7.11
CA ILE A 86 4.21 -7.31 -7.01
C ILE A 86 3.87 -6.83 -5.59
N ALA A 87 2.75 -7.28 -5.02
CA ALA A 87 2.35 -6.94 -3.66
C ALA A 87 3.39 -7.41 -2.61
N LYS A 88 3.97 -8.60 -2.79
CA LYS A 88 5.07 -9.09 -1.95
C LYS A 88 6.32 -8.22 -2.08
N ASN A 89 6.63 -7.74 -3.28
CA ASN A 89 7.75 -6.82 -3.47
C ASN A 89 7.51 -5.50 -2.70
N ILE A 90 6.32 -4.92 -2.80
CA ILE A 90 5.93 -3.73 -2.03
C ILE A 90 6.11 -3.99 -0.53
N LYS A 91 5.60 -5.11 -0.01
CA LYS A 91 5.79 -5.51 1.40
C LYS A 91 7.26 -5.58 1.79
N THR A 92 8.10 -6.17 0.95
CA THR A 92 9.54 -6.30 1.21
C THR A 92 10.24 -4.94 1.24
N GLU A 93 9.97 -4.06 0.28
CA GLU A 93 10.62 -2.75 0.21
C GLU A 93 10.16 -1.80 1.32
N LEU A 94 8.87 -1.85 1.71
CA LEU A 94 8.37 -1.09 2.86
C LEU A 94 9.01 -1.53 4.18
N TYR A 95 9.26 -2.83 4.35
CA TYR A 95 9.99 -3.34 5.51
C TYR A 95 11.45 -2.88 5.50
N LYS A 96 12.13 -2.95 4.34
CA LYS A 96 13.54 -2.56 4.23
C LYS A 96 13.78 -1.07 4.48
N GLU A 97 12.97 -0.21 3.87
CA GLU A 97 13.20 1.25 3.93
C GLU A 97 12.60 1.92 5.16
N PHE A 98 11.47 1.41 5.66
CA PHE A 98 10.70 2.07 6.72
C PHE A 98 10.46 1.21 7.96
N ASN A 99 10.92 -0.06 7.97
CA ASN A 99 10.65 -1.04 9.02
C ASN A 99 9.13 -1.27 9.24
N LEU A 100 8.34 -1.15 8.16
CA LEU A 100 6.89 -1.35 8.21
C LEU A 100 6.54 -2.78 7.78
N SER A 101 5.90 -3.53 8.67
CA SER A 101 5.42 -4.88 8.39
C SER A 101 3.97 -4.85 7.91
N ILE A 102 3.65 -5.63 6.88
CA ILE A 102 2.31 -5.75 6.32
C ILE A 102 1.79 -7.18 6.54
N GLY A 103 0.62 -7.29 7.17
CA GLY A 103 -0.07 -8.56 7.39
C GLY A 103 -0.60 -9.19 6.11
N ASN A 104 -1.08 -10.44 6.21
CA ASN A 104 -1.61 -11.15 5.04
C ASN A 104 -2.89 -10.54 4.48
N SER A 105 -3.71 -9.93 5.35
CA SER A 105 -4.96 -9.27 4.96
C SER A 105 -4.71 -8.08 4.05
N GLU A 106 -3.79 -7.19 4.45
CA GLU A 106 -3.38 -6.05 3.64
C GLU A 106 -2.63 -6.48 2.38
N LEU A 107 -1.80 -7.53 2.45
CA LEU A 107 -1.17 -8.11 1.27
C LEU A 107 -2.21 -8.58 0.23
N MET A 108 -3.32 -9.19 0.68
CA MET A 108 -4.45 -9.56 -0.18
C MET A 108 -5.17 -8.35 -0.75
N TYR A 109 -5.42 -7.32 0.05
CA TYR A 109 -6.06 -6.08 -0.44
C TYR A 109 -5.21 -5.38 -1.50
N ILE A 110 -3.90 -5.24 -1.28
CA ILE A 110 -2.97 -4.69 -2.27
C ILE A 110 -3.00 -5.54 -3.55
N THR A 111 -2.97 -6.87 -3.43
CA THR A 111 -3.08 -7.78 -4.58
C THR A 111 -4.36 -7.50 -5.38
N MET A 112 -5.50 -7.35 -4.71
CA MET A 112 -6.77 -7.06 -5.38
C MET A 112 -6.83 -5.68 -6.04
N HIS A 113 -6.19 -4.67 -5.44
CA HIS A 113 -6.04 -3.37 -6.08
C HIS A 113 -5.21 -3.46 -7.36
N LEU A 114 -4.09 -4.19 -7.33
CA LEU A 114 -3.23 -4.41 -8.49
C LEU A 114 -3.98 -5.13 -9.61
N VAL A 115 -4.80 -6.14 -9.30
CA VAL A 115 -5.64 -6.82 -10.30
C VAL A 115 -6.55 -5.81 -11.02
N ARG A 116 -7.10 -4.83 -10.29
CA ARG A 116 -7.97 -3.80 -10.89
C ARG A 116 -7.19 -2.80 -11.73
N LEU A 117 -5.98 -2.43 -11.30
CA LEU A 117 -5.12 -1.50 -12.04
C LEU A 117 -4.61 -2.11 -13.34
N LEU A 118 -4.08 -3.33 -13.28
CA LEU A 118 -3.46 -3.99 -14.42
C LEU A 118 -4.48 -4.45 -15.46
N LYS A 119 -5.69 -4.86 -15.04
CA LYS A 119 -6.77 -5.21 -15.98
C LYS A 119 -7.22 -4.02 -16.82
N VAL A 120 -7.44 -2.86 -16.20
CA VAL A 120 -7.86 -1.65 -16.93
C VAL A 120 -6.79 -1.20 -17.94
N GLY A 121 -5.50 -1.42 -17.64
CA GLY A 121 -4.42 -1.17 -18.61
C GLY A 121 -4.35 -2.17 -19.77
N SER A 122 -4.99 -3.35 -19.65
CA SER A 122 -4.94 -4.40 -20.68
C SER A 122 -6.10 -4.33 -21.67
N ASP A 123 -7.22 -3.73 -21.29
CA ASP A 123 -8.44 -3.62 -22.13
C ASP A 123 -8.33 -2.52 -23.22
N ASN A 124 -7.26 -1.72 -23.24
CA ASN A 124 -7.05 -0.66 -24.23
C ASN A 124 -6.23 -1.09 -25.47
N ASN A 125 -5.94 -2.39 -25.64
CA ASN A 125 -5.18 -2.95 -26.77
C ASN A 125 -5.99 -3.89 -27.68
N GLU A 126 -7.30 -3.65 -27.82
CA GLU A 126 -8.11 -4.22 -28.90
C GLU A 126 -8.77 -3.09 -29.72
N THR A 127 -8.01 -2.51 -30.64
CA THR A 127 -8.51 -1.84 -31.86
C THR A 127 -7.54 -2.07 -33.01
#